data_AF-A0A7X8M9H8-F1
#
_entry.id   AF-A0A7X8M9H8-F1
#
_cell.length_a   1.000
_cell.length_b   1.000
_cell.length_c   1.000
_cell.angle_alpha   90.00
_cell.angle_beta   90.00
_cell.angle_gamma   90.00
#
_symmetry.space_group_name_H-M   'P 1'
#
loop_
_entity.id
_entity.type
_entity.pdbx_description
1 polymer ?
#
loop_
_entity_poly.entity_id
_entity_poly.type
_entity_poly.pdbx_seq_one_letter_code
_entity_poly.pdbx_strand_id
1 'polypeptide(L)'
;MGTVLHIGSDYALVLRRLAGDRRQLTAEEDWPSCPPATAENWQQAVEELARLNQLLRQAVRAFPPERLDEPLIVEIAHTAYDQFIGVTQHNLYHAGQMVLHRRALVAA
;
A
#
# COMPACT_ATOMS: atom_id res chain seq x y z
N MET A 1 5.87 0.07 -13.08
CA MET A 1 6.56 -0.19 -11.81
C MET A 1 6.29 0.89 -10.76
N GLY A 2 6.30 2.20 -11.09
CA GLY A 2 5.98 3.26 -10.12
C GLY A 2 4.70 3.02 -9.29
N THR A 3 3.59 2.64 -9.92
CA THR A 3 2.34 2.28 -9.19
C THR A 3 2.51 1.12 -8.21
N VAL A 4 3.34 0.12 -8.54
CA VAL A 4 3.61 -1.02 -7.64
C VAL A 4 4.37 -0.56 -6.40
N LEU A 5 5.35 0.34 -6.58
CA LEU A 5 6.10 0.93 -5.47
C LEU A 5 5.19 1.77 -4.57
N HIS A 6 4.33 2.61 -5.16
CA HIS A 6 3.36 3.43 -4.42
C HIS A 6 2.39 2.58 -3.58
N ILE A 7 1.87 1.48 -4.12
CA ILE A 7 1.05 0.54 -3.33
C ILE A 7 1.85 -0.03 -2.14
N GLY A 8 3.13 -0.36 -2.35
CA GLY A 8 4.02 -0.79 -1.27
C GLY A 8 4.19 0.27 -0.17
N SER A 9 4.28 1.55 -0.55
CA SER A 9 4.36 2.67 0.38
C SER A 9 3.10 2.80 1.25
N ASP A 10 1.91 2.60 0.69
CA ASP A 10 0.64 2.57 1.43
C ASP A 10 0.60 1.42 2.46
N TYR A 11 1.07 0.23 2.08
CA TYR A 11 1.21 -0.89 3.03
C TYR A 11 2.17 -0.55 4.17
N ALA A 12 3.31 0.06 3.85
CA ALA A 12 4.30 0.46 4.84
C ALA A 12 3.73 1.51 5.80
N LEU A 13 2.93 2.46 5.31
CA LEU A 13 2.27 3.47 6.14
C LEU A 13 1.31 2.83 7.15
N VAL A 14 0.46 1.90 6.73
CA VAL A 14 -0.46 1.22 7.66
C VAL A 14 0.28 0.36 8.67
N LEU A 15 1.34 -0.35 8.25
CA LEU A 15 2.20 -1.11 9.16
C LEU A 15 2.89 -0.20 10.21
N ARG A 16 3.32 0.99 9.82
CA ARG A 16 3.90 1.98 10.74
C ARG A 16 2.89 2.52 11.74
N ARG A 17 1.68 2.84 11.28
CA ARG A 17 0.57 3.27 12.15
C ARG A 17 0.21 2.19 13.17
N LEU A 18 0.19 0.92 12.75
CA LEU A 18 0.01 -0.23 13.66
C LEU A 18 1.11 -0.35 14.73
N ALA A 19 2.33 0.11 14.43
CA ALA A 19 3.43 0.20 15.39
C ALA A 19 3.42 1.48 16.25
N GLY A 20 2.39 2.34 16.11
CA GLY A 20 2.27 3.60 16.84
C GLY A 20 3.06 4.77 16.24
N ASP A 21 3.65 4.62 15.05
CA ASP A 21 4.32 5.71 14.35
C ASP A 21 3.28 6.57 13.61
N ARG A 22 3.16 7.83 14.05
CA ARG A 22 2.20 8.81 13.53
C ARG A 22 2.72 9.59 12.31
N ARG A 23 3.98 9.39 11.91
CA ARG A 23 4.61 10.14 10.83
C ARG A 23 3.93 9.85 9.49
N GLN A 24 3.57 10.89 8.76
CA GLN A 24 3.10 10.74 7.37
C GLN A 24 4.27 10.42 6.44
N LEU A 25 3.96 9.83 5.29
CA LEU A 25 4.94 9.66 4.22
C LEU A 25 5.39 11.04 3.73
N THR A 26 6.68 11.20 3.46
CA THR A 26 7.13 12.30 2.60
C THR A 26 6.68 12.05 1.17
N ALA A 27 6.75 13.06 0.30
CA ALA A 27 6.41 12.88 -1.11
C ALA A 27 7.26 11.81 -1.79
N GLU A 28 8.55 11.72 -1.43
CA GLU A 28 9.48 10.72 -1.96
C GLU A 28 9.22 9.31 -1.41
N GLU A 29 8.69 9.19 -0.20
CA GLU A 29 8.26 7.90 0.33
C GLU A 29 6.92 7.47 -0.27
N ASP A 30 5.99 8.39 -0.49
CA ASP A 30 4.69 8.13 -1.11
C ASP A 30 4.84 7.76 -2.59
N TRP A 31 5.72 8.45 -3.31
CA TRP A 31 6.06 8.19 -4.71
C TRP A 31 7.57 7.96 -4.87
N PRO A 32 8.05 6.74 -4.57
CA PRO A 32 9.46 6.42 -4.70
C PRO A 32 9.97 6.59 -6.13
N SER A 33 11.24 6.97 -6.25
CA SER A 33 11.93 6.99 -7.55
C SER A 33 11.81 5.62 -8.22
N CYS A 34 11.27 5.60 -9.44
CA CYS A 34 11.08 4.36 -10.19
C CYS A 34 12.41 3.96 -10.83
N PRO A 35 12.98 2.78 -10.52
CA PRO A 35 14.20 2.33 -11.17
C PRO A 35 13.96 2.02 -12.66
N PRO A 36 15.02 1.83 -13.46
CA PRO A 36 14.90 1.46 -14.87
C PRO A 36 14.00 0.23 -15.05
N ALA A 37 13.17 0.22 -16.10
CA ALA A 37 12.20 -0.84 -16.36
C ALA A 37 12.85 -2.11 -16.92
N THR A 38 13.70 -2.75 -16.12
CA THR A 38 14.30 -4.06 -16.39
C THR A 38 13.43 -5.18 -15.81
N ALA A 39 13.57 -6.39 -16.34
CA ALA A 39 12.88 -7.57 -15.80
C ALA A 39 13.27 -7.84 -14.34
N GLU A 40 14.54 -7.64 -13.99
CA GLU A 40 15.05 -7.79 -12.63
C GLU A 40 14.40 -6.79 -11.66
N ASN A 41 14.40 -5.49 -11.99
CA ASN A 41 13.81 -4.46 -11.13
C ASN A 41 12.30 -4.67 -10.97
N TRP A 42 11.62 -5.11 -12.03
CA TRP A 42 10.21 -5.47 -11.96
C TRP A 42 9.97 -6.64 -11.00
N GLN A 43 10.77 -7.71 -11.11
CA GLN A 43 10.66 -8.88 -10.24
C GLN A 43 10.87 -8.49 -8.77
N GLN A 44 11.91 -7.71 -8.48
CA GLN A 44 12.19 -7.20 -7.13
C GLN A 44 11.04 -6.36 -6.57
N ALA A 45 10.44 -5.48 -7.38
CA ALA A 45 9.31 -4.66 -6.94
C ALA A 45 8.07 -5.51 -6.61
N VAL A 46 7.80 -6.56 -7.39
CA VAL A 46 6.67 -7.48 -7.15
C VAL A 46 6.93 -8.34 -5.90
N GLU A 47 8.14 -8.83 -5.71
CA GLU A 47 8.53 -9.60 -4.52
C GLU A 47 8.42 -8.77 -3.25
N GLU A 48 8.89 -7.52 -3.27
CA GLU A 48 8.79 -6.63 -2.12
C GLU A 48 7.33 -6.28 -1.81
N LEU A 49 6.51 -6.01 -2.83
CA LEU A 49 5.08 -5.79 -2.65
C LEU A 49 4.42 -7.02 -2.01
N ALA A 50 4.76 -8.23 -2.46
CA ALA A 50 4.24 -9.47 -1.92
C ALA A 50 4.65 -9.67 -0.45
N ARG A 51 5.90 -9.37 -0.11
CA ARG A 51 6.42 -9.43 1.26
C ARG A 51 5.68 -8.46 2.18
N LEU A 52 5.51 -7.20 1.75
CA LEU A 52 4.75 -6.19 2.51
C LEU A 52 3.28 -6.59 2.66
N ASN A 53 2.65 -7.14 1.61
CA ASN A 53 1.29 -7.65 1.70
C ASN A 53 1.15 -8.78 2.74
N GLN A 54 2.11 -9.70 2.79
CA GLN A 54 2.11 -10.78 3.80
C GLN A 54 2.21 -10.22 5.22
N LEU A 55 3.10 -9.26 5.46
CA LEU A 55 3.22 -8.59 6.75
C LEU A 55 1.94 -7.86 7.15
N LEU A 56 1.33 -7.10 6.23
CA LEU A 56 0.09 -6.40 6.49
C LEU A 56 -1.04 -7.38 6.83
N ARG A 57 -1.18 -8.49 6.08
CA ARG A 57 -2.19 -9.52 6.34
C ARG A 57 -1.99 -10.19 7.69
N GLN A 58 -0.75 -10.44 8.10
CA GLN A 58 -0.45 -10.98 9.42
C GLN A 58 -0.84 -9.99 10.52
N ALA A 59 -0.49 -8.71 10.35
CA ALA A 59 -0.80 -7.66 11.32
C ALA A 59 -2.33 -7.45 11.46
N VAL A 60 -3.07 -7.40 10.36
CA VAL A 60 -4.55 -7.31 10.37
C VAL A 60 -5.18 -8.52 11.06
N ARG A 61 -4.66 -9.73 10.83
CA ARG A 61 -5.17 -10.96 11.49
C ARG A 61 -4.89 -11.00 12.99
N ALA A 62 -3.80 -10.36 13.44
CA ALA A 62 -3.42 -10.28 14.84
C ALA A 62 -4.10 -9.10 15.57
N PHE A 63 -4.77 -8.20 14.84
CA PHE A 63 -5.40 -7.02 15.41
C PHE A 63 -6.67 -7.39 16.20
N PRO A 64 -6.88 -6.87 17.42
CA PRO A 64 -8.08 -7.16 18.22
C PRO A 64 -9.35 -6.63 17.52
N PRO A 65 -10.33 -7.48 17.17
CA PRO A 65 -11.50 -7.07 16.41
C PRO A 65 -12.37 -6.04 17.14
N GLU A 66 -12.42 -6.08 18.47
CA GLU A 66 -13.16 -5.12 19.31
C GLU A 66 -12.62 -3.68 19.22
N ARG A 67 -11.43 -3.49 18.65
CA ARG A 67 -10.80 -2.18 18.44
C ARG A 67 -10.91 -1.68 17.01
N LEU A 68 -11.64 -2.37 16.13
CA LEU A 68 -11.74 -2.00 14.72
C LEU A 68 -12.33 -0.59 14.51
N ASP A 69 -13.24 -0.18 15.38
CA ASP A 69 -13.87 1.15 15.36
C ASP A 69 -13.04 2.22 16.09
N GLU A 70 -11.88 1.86 16.65
CA GLU A 70 -10.93 2.81 17.24
C GLU A 70 -9.91 3.27 16.20
N PRO A 71 -9.37 4.50 16.29
CA PRO A 71 -8.29 4.93 15.42
C PRO A 71 -6.98 4.21 15.75
N LEU A 72 -6.18 3.88 14.72
CA LEU A 72 -4.80 3.41 14.93
C LEU A 72 -3.90 4.52 15.52
N ILE A 73 -4.16 5.77 15.13
CA ILE A 73 -3.48 6.99 15.58
C ILE A 73 -4.56 8.01 15.91
N VAL A 74 -4.61 8.48 17.16
CA VAL A 74 -5.71 9.30 17.71
C VAL A 74 -5.97 10.58 16.89
N GLU A 75 -4.93 11.18 16.34
CA GLU A 75 -5.03 12.41 15.55
C GLU A 75 -5.53 12.19 14.11
N ILE A 76 -5.65 10.93 13.67
CA ILE A 76 -6.15 10.58 12.34
C ILE A 76 -7.61 10.15 12.47
N ALA A 77 -8.51 10.89 11.80
CA ALA A 77 -9.96 10.66 11.82
C ALA A 77 -10.41 9.44 10.99
N HIS A 78 -9.66 8.34 11.06
CA HIS A 78 -9.95 7.06 10.41
C HIS A 78 -9.77 5.94 11.43
N THR A 79 -10.78 5.09 11.54
CA THR A 79 -10.74 3.88 12.37
C THR A 79 -9.71 2.88 11.82
N ALA A 80 -9.34 1.89 12.63
CA ALA A 80 -8.53 0.77 12.16
C ALA A 80 -9.21 0.04 11.00
N TYR A 81 -10.53 -0.12 11.06
CA TYR A 81 -11.31 -0.64 9.95
C TYR A 81 -11.14 0.20 8.67
N ASP A 82 -11.31 1.52 8.76
CA ASP A 82 -11.18 2.43 7.60
C ASP A 82 -9.79 2.30 6.95
N GLN A 83 -8.74 2.17 7.76
CA GLN A 83 -7.37 1.99 7.27
C GLN A 83 -7.22 0.65 6.54
N PHE A 84 -7.72 -0.45 7.10
CA PHE A 84 -7.56 -1.79 6.51
C PHE A 84 -8.39 -1.98 5.24
N ILE A 85 -9.65 -1.53 5.24
CA ILE A 85 -10.49 -1.59 4.05
C ILE A 85 -10.00 -0.59 2.99
N GLY A 86 -9.51 0.57 3.42
CA GLY A 86 -8.92 1.60 2.58
C GLY A 86 -7.76 1.08 1.74
N VAL A 87 -6.81 0.35 2.35
CA VAL A 87 -5.72 -0.31 1.61
C VAL A 87 -6.25 -1.25 0.52
N THR A 88 -7.29 -2.04 0.83
CA THR A 88 -7.88 -2.98 -0.15
C THR A 88 -8.52 -2.23 -1.33
N GLN A 89 -9.23 -1.15 -1.04
CA GLN A 89 -9.86 -0.30 -2.06
C GLN A 89 -8.81 0.43 -2.92
N HIS A 90 -7.77 0.96 -2.27
CA HIS A 90 -6.64 1.63 -2.91
C HIS A 90 -5.91 0.71 -3.90
N ASN A 91 -5.66 -0.54 -3.50
CA ASN A 91 -5.10 -1.57 -4.38
C ASN A 91 -5.95 -1.78 -5.64
N LEU A 92 -7.26 -1.92 -5.47
CA LEU A 92 -8.18 -2.19 -6.57
C LEU A 92 -8.24 -1.00 -7.53
N TYR A 93 -8.26 0.22 -7.00
CA TYR A 93 -8.21 1.45 -7.78
C TYR A 93 -6.98 1.48 -8.69
N HIS A 94 -5.79 1.26 -8.13
CA HIS A 94 -4.55 1.27 -8.92
C HIS A 94 -4.41 0.07 -9.86
N ALA A 95 -4.90 -1.10 -9.48
CA ALA A 95 -4.97 -2.24 -10.40
C ALA A 95 -5.84 -1.90 -11.63
N GLY A 96 -6.96 -1.20 -11.43
CA GLY A 96 -7.79 -0.68 -12.50
C GLY A 96 -7.04 0.28 -13.43
N GLN A 97 -6.31 1.24 -12.86
CA GLN A 97 -5.46 2.17 -13.64
C GLN A 97 -4.40 1.42 -14.46
N MET A 98 -3.71 0.45 -13.88
CA MET A 98 -2.71 -0.35 -14.59
C MET A 98 -3.29 -1.09 -15.79
N VAL A 99 -4.49 -1.67 -15.65
CA VAL A 99 -5.20 -2.32 -16.75
C VAL A 99 -5.55 -1.32 -17.86
N LEU A 100 -6.07 -0.13 -17.50
CA LEU A 100 -6.40 0.91 -18.48
C LEU A 100 -5.16 1.40 -19.24
N HIS A 101 -4.05 1.65 -18.54
CA HIS A 101 -2.79 2.02 -19.16
C HIS A 101 -2.26 0.95 -20.11
N ARG A 102 -2.30 -0.32 -19.70
CA ARG A 102 -1.94 -1.45 -20.58
C ARG A 102 -2.80 -1.46 -21.85
N ARG A 103 -4.10 -1.25 -21.72
CA ARG A 103 -5.01 -1.23 -22.88
C ARG A 103 -4.69 -0.07 -23.82
N ALA A 104 -4.41 1.12 -23.29
CA ALA A 104 -4.03 2.27 -24.09
C ALA A 104 -2.72 2.04 -24.87
N LEU A 105 -1.72 1.39 -24.25
CA LEU A 105 -0.45 1.06 -24.90
C LEU A 105 -0.57 -0.01 -26.00
N VAL A 106 -1.51 -0.94 -25.87
CA VAL A 106 -1.75 -2.00 -26.87
C VAL A 106 -2.65 -1.53 -28.02
N ALA A 107 -3.50 -0.52 -27.76
CA ALA A 107 -4.40 0.05 -28.76
C ALA A 107 -3.74 1.16 -29.61
N ALA A 108 -2.56 1.63 -29.21
CA ALA A 108 -1.72 2.57 -29.95
C ALA A 108 -0.79 1.84 -30.92
#